data_AF-A0A1M7Z2Q4-F1
#
_entry.id   AF-A0A1M7Z2Q4-F1
#
_cell.length_a   1.000
_cell.length_b   1.000
_cell.length_c   1.000
_cell.angle_alpha   90.00
_cell.angle_beta   90.00
_cell.angle_gamma   90.00
#
_symmetry.space_group_name_H-M   'P 1'
#
loop_
_entity.id
_entity.type
_entity.pdbx_description
1 polymer ?
#
loop_
_entity_poly.entity_id
_entity_poly.type
_entity_poly.pdbx_seq_one_letter_code
_entity_poly.pdbx_strand_id
1 'polypeptide(L)'
;MPKSNYFHHAKLTPKQEKRLFNPQEPQVNDTDLNIHHKAREYLMLMQAVLSSHPQIEYRDLWQIQVFIHNLITDSEREYLAE
;
A
#
# COMPACT_ATOMS: atom_id res chain seq x y z
N MET A 1 29.85 -16.68 -15.57
CA MET A 1 29.03 -15.87 -14.64
C MET A 1 28.01 -15.07 -15.45
N PRO A 2 26.69 -15.25 -15.28
CA PRO A 2 25.72 -14.44 -15.99
C PRO A 2 25.57 -13.08 -15.29
N LYS A 3 25.71 -11.98 -16.06
CA LYS A 3 25.46 -10.62 -15.60
C LYS A 3 23.94 -10.39 -15.58
N SER A 4 23.36 -10.35 -14.40
CA SER A 4 21.96 -10.00 -14.16
C SER A 4 21.75 -8.51 -14.48
N ASN A 5 21.14 -8.20 -15.62
CA ASN A 5 20.70 -6.85 -16.04
C ASN A 5 19.17 -6.70 -15.86
N TYR A 6 18.67 -6.89 -14.63
CA TYR A 6 17.22 -6.80 -14.36
C TYR A 6 16.71 -5.38 -14.06
N PHE A 7 17.57 -4.37 -14.07
CA PHE A 7 17.16 -2.97 -13.94
C PHE A 7 17.37 -2.23 -15.25
N HIS A 8 16.67 -2.66 -16.29
CA HIS A 8 16.34 -1.74 -17.38
C HIS A 8 15.37 -0.70 -16.83
N HIS A 9 15.89 0.52 -16.68
CA HIS A 9 15.13 1.73 -16.36
C HIS A 9 13.76 1.74 -17.05
N ALA A 10 12.71 1.43 -16.30
CA ALA A 10 11.34 1.71 -16.73
C ALA A 10 11.18 3.23 -16.72
N LYS A 11 11.55 3.88 -17.84
CA LYS A 11 11.32 5.30 -18.04
C LYS A 11 9.80 5.52 -18.02
N LEU A 12 9.33 6.21 -16.99
CA LEU A 12 7.94 6.59 -16.89
C LEU A 12 7.58 7.42 -18.12
N THR A 13 6.43 7.14 -18.71
CA THR A 13 5.93 7.98 -19.80
C THR A 13 5.60 9.38 -19.26
N PRO A 14 5.68 10.44 -20.08
CA PRO A 14 5.36 11.80 -19.64
C PRO A 14 3.94 11.93 -19.05
N LYS A 15 3.03 11.02 -19.43
CA LYS A 15 1.67 10.92 -18.89
C LYS A 15 1.64 10.33 -17.48
N GLN A 16 2.56 9.42 -17.15
CA GLN A 16 2.72 8.87 -15.80
C GLN A 16 3.44 9.85 -14.87
N GLU A 17 4.48 10.55 -15.36
CA GLU A 17 5.14 11.61 -14.61
C GLU A 17 4.16 12.74 -14.25
N LYS A 18 3.32 13.17 -15.20
CA LYS A 18 2.29 14.18 -14.91
C LYS A 18 1.28 13.77 -13.84
N ARG A 19 0.99 12.47 -13.67
CA ARG A 19 0.08 11.99 -12.60
C ARG A 19 0.77 11.97 -11.23
N LEU A 20 2.08 11.78 -11.20
CA LEU A 20 2.86 11.73 -9.96
C LEU A 20 3.17 13.13 -9.42
N PHE A 21 3.35 14.12 -10.30
CA PHE A 21 3.79 15.47 -9.92
C PHE A 21 2.71 16.55 -10.03
N ASN A 22 1.52 16.21 -10.50
CA ASN A 22 0.41 17.15 -10.58
C ASN A 22 -0.77 16.58 -9.78
N PRO A 23 -0.91 16.91 -8.48
CA PRO A 23 -2.12 16.61 -7.75
C PRO A 23 -3.21 17.51 -8.34
N GLN A 24 -3.88 17.06 -9.39
CA GLN A 24 -5.24 17.55 -9.63
C GLN A 24 -6.00 17.18 -8.37
N GLU A 25 -6.42 18.19 -7.60
CA GLU A 25 -7.25 18.03 -6.43
C GLU A 25 -8.36 17.03 -6.78
N PRO A 26 -8.41 15.86 -6.14
CA PRO A 26 -9.55 14.99 -6.33
C PRO A 26 -10.75 15.80 -5.85
N GLN A 27 -11.68 16.09 -6.75
CA GLN A 27 -12.98 16.61 -6.38
C GLN A 27 -13.50 15.70 -5.28
N VAL A 28 -13.59 16.24 -4.06
CA VAL A 28 -14.07 15.58 -2.85
C VAL A 28 -15.57 15.39 -3.01
N ASN A 29 -15.95 14.51 -3.91
CA ASN A 29 -17.32 14.00 -4.03
C ASN A 29 -17.38 12.77 -3.15
N ASP A 30 -17.82 12.91 -1.90
CA ASP A 30 -18.42 11.88 -1.04
C ASP A 30 -17.85 10.45 -1.16
N THR A 31 -16.53 10.34 -1.36
CA THR A 31 -15.81 9.07 -1.33
C THR A 31 -15.02 8.96 -0.04
N ASP A 32 -15.58 9.53 1.03
CA ASP A 32 -15.24 9.28 2.43
C ASP A 32 -15.66 7.86 2.85
N LEU A 33 -15.52 6.90 1.92
CA LEU A 33 -15.45 5.49 2.23
C LEU A 33 -14.14 5.30 2.98
N ASN A 34 -14.24 5.56 4.28
CA ASN A 34 -13.27 5.46 5.36
C ASN A 34 -11.91 4.91 4.87
N ILE A 35 -10.93 5.79 4.67
CA ILE A 35 -9.57 5.43 4.23
C ILE A 35 -9.00 4.27 5.06
N HIS A 36 -9.36 4.18 6.34
CA HIS A 36 -8.99 3.10 7.24
C HIS A 36 -9.62 1.76 6.85
N HIS A 37 -10.86 1.75 6.33
CA HIS A 37 -11.51 0.55 5.80
C HIS A 37 -10.77 0.02 4.57
N LYS A 38 -10.49 0.89 3.58
CA LYS A 38 -9.70 0.50 2.41
C LYS A 38 -8.31 -0.01 2.79
N ALA A 39 -7.65 0.64 3.74
CA ALA A 39 -6.35 0.20 4.23
C ALA A 39 -6.41 -1.22 4.83
N ARG A 40 -7.48 -1.56 5.57
CA ARG A 40 -7.69 -2.92 6.09
C ARG A 40 -7.97 -3.93 4.99
N GLU A 41 -8.75 -3.58 3.96
CA GLU A 41 -8.96 -4.44 2.79
C GLU A 41 -7.64 -4.78 2.09
N TYR A 42 -6.78 -3.78 1.86
CA TYR A 42 -5.45 -3.99 1.29
C TYR A 42 -4.57 -4.85 2.18
N LEU A 43 -4.63 -4.68 3.50
CA LEU A 43 -3.89 -5.50 4.44
C LEU A 43 -4.31 -6.98 4.38
N MET A 44 -5.62 -7.26 4.28
CA MET A 44 -6.14 -8.62 4.10
C MET A 44 -5.69 -9.23 2.76
N LEU A 45 -5.70 -8.45 1.68
CA LEU A 45 -5.22 -8.91 0.37
C LEU A 45 -3.72 -9.23 0.41
N MET A 46 -2.92 -8.38 1.06
CA MET A 46 -1.50 -8.62 1.27
C MET A 46 -1.27 -9.93 2.02
N GLN A 47 -2.07 -10.21 3.06
CA GLN A 47 -1.99 -11.48 3.78
C GLN A 47 -2.26 -12.68 2.89
N ALA A 48 -3.34 -12.65 2.11
CA ALA A 48 -3.72 -13.76 1.23
C ALA A 48 -2.67 -14.04 0.15
N VAL A 49 -2.09 -12.98 -0.44
CA VAL A 49 -1.07 -13.12 -1.49
C VAL A 49 0.24 -13.63 -0.91
N LEU A 50 0.72 -13.02 0.18
CA LEU A 50 2.06 -13.29 0.71
C LEU A 50 2.15 -14.56 1.53
N SER A 51 1.05 -15.05 2.11
CA SER A 51 1.05 -16.29 2.91
C SER A 51 1.42 -17.54 2.11
N SER A 52 1.31 -17.48 0.79
CA SER A 52 1.65 -18.58 -0.13
C SER A 52 3.04 -18.44 -0.75
N HIS A 53 3.75 -17.34 -0.49
CA HIS A 53 5.02 -17.05 -1.15
C HIS A 53 6.17 -17.82 -0.48
N PRO A 54 6.90 -18.68 -1.22
CA PRO A 54 7.88 -19.62 -0.63
C PRO A 54 9.16 -18.97 -0.06
N GLN A 55 9.27 -17.64 -0.16
CA GLN A 55 10.44 -16.87 0.31
C GLN A 55 10.08 -15.99 1.52
N ILE A 56 8.83 -16.03 1.96
CA ILE A 56 8.34 -15.20 3.04
C ILE A 56 8.17 -16.07 4.27
N GLU A 57 8.92 -15.74 5.31
CA GLU A 57 8.73 -16.34 6.62
C GLU A 57 7.41 -15.85 7.22
N TYR A 58 6.55 -16.79 7.62
CA TYR A 58 5.24 -16.48 8.17
C TYR A 58 5.32 -15.55 9.39
N ARG A 59 6.36 -15.71 10.22
CA ARG A 59 6.61 -14.88 11.39
C ARG A 59 6.82 -13.41 11.01
N ASP A 60 7.67 -13.15 10.02
CA ASP A 60 8.02 -11.79 9.59
C ASP A 60 6.79 -11.13 8.95
N LEU A 61 6.05 -11.88 8.14
CA LEU A 61 4.79 -11.43 7.54
C LEU A 61 3.78 -11.03 8.62
N TRP A 62 3.61 -11.86 9.65
CA TRP A 62 2.70 -11.57 10.76
C TRP A 62 3.12 -10.30 11.53
N GLN A 63 4.40 -10.13 11.83
CA GLN A 63 4.91 -8.94 12.52
C GLN A 63 4.63 -7.66 11.73
N ILE A 64 4.88 -7.67 10.43
CA ILE A 64 4.58 -6.54 9.54
C ILE A 64 3.08 -6.27 9.50
N GLN A 65 2.24 -7.30 9.40
CA GLN A 65 0.80 -7.14 9.36
C GLN A 65 0.23 -6.54 10.65
N VAL A 66 0.69 -7.00 11.81
CA VAL A 66 0.29 -6.44 13.11
C VAL A 66 0.72 -4.99 13.22
N PHE A 67 1.93 -4.64 12.80
CA PHE A 67 2.41 -3.27 12.78
C PHE A 67 1.50 -2.36 11.94
N ILE A 68 1.20 -2.75 10.70
CA ILE A 68 0.34 -1.97 9.79
C ILE A 68 -1.08 -1.87 10.34
N HIS A 69 -1.64 -2.97 10.86
CA HIS A 69 -2.97 -2.97 11.49
C HIS A 69 -3.08 -1.94 12.61
N ASN A 70 -2.07 -1.89 13.49
CA ASN A 70 -2.06 -0.97 14.62
C ASN A 70 -1.96 0.48 14.15
N LEU A 71 -1.12 0.75 13.14
CA LEU A 71 -1.02 2.08 12.54
C LEU A 71 -2.37 2.55 11.96
N ILE A 72 -3.08 1.68 11.24
CA ILE A 72 -4.42 2.01 10.71
C ILE A 72 -5.40 2.28 11.86
N THR A 73 -5.34 1.48 12.92
CA THR A 73 -6.26 1.59 14.06
C THR A 73 -6.02 2.87 14.86
N ASP A 74 -4.77 3.24 15.08
CA ASP A 74 -4.42 4.46 15.81
C ASP A 74 -4.78 5.70 14.98
N SER A 75 -4.49 5.71 13.68
CA SER A 75 -4.94 6.76 12.75
C SER A 75 -6.46 6.90 12.72
N GLU A 76 -7.21 5.79 12.74
CA GLU A 76 -8.68 5.85 12.73
C GLU A 76 -9.23 6.40 14.04
N ARG A 77 -8.61 6.06 15.17
CA ARG A 77 -8.99 6.62 16.47
C ARG A 77 -8.76 8.12 16.53
N GLU A 78 -7.64 8.59 15.99
CA GLU A 78 -7.34 10.02 15.91
C GLU A 78 -8.37 10.74 15.04
N TYR A 79 -8.65 10.23 13.83
CA TYR A 79 -9.66 10.78 12.93
C TYR A 79 -11.08 10.81 13.54
N LEU A 80 -11.48 9.77 14.28
CA LEU A 80 -12.81 9.71 14.92
C LEU A 80 -12.92 10.58 16.18
N ALA A 81 -11.79 11.07 16.72
CA ALA A 81 -11.77 11.93 17.89
C ALA A 81 -11.77 13.43 17.54
N GLU A 82 -11.50 13.79 16.28
CA GLU A 82 -11.63 15.14 15.71
C GLU A 82 -13.08 15.49 15.33
#